data_AF-A0A1I3HX93-F1
#
_entry.id   AF-A0A1I3HX93-F1
#
_cell.length_a   1.000
_cell.length_b   1.000
_cell.length_c   1.000
_cell.angle_alpha   90.00
_cell.angle_beta   90.00
_cell.angle_gamma   90.00
#
_symmetry.space_group_name_H-M   'P 1'
#
loop_
_entity.id
_entity.type
_entity.pdbx_description
1 polymer ?
#
loop_
_entity_poly.entity_id
_entity_poly.type
_entity_poly.pdbx_seq_one_letter_code
_entity_poly.pdbx_strand_id
1 'polypeptide(L)'
;MIDIFSRLSFEGESLDAAFYRPQNAADSLLASELNKLAAQGDFDFSLQISDEFSERINLPTLDDLSSFKIELVVFNKARTEEDNYFFTIQGFLKNLESSEIVRSKNIFIYEDIVSFNTLTCNFTKWDLLKGSIQDKKNITLVDPRKIIKDYTGSQISHHHLFWVTPCTPENPDYLFSKWLEIATPKASMLLASEISVIDGNKYCSIKGGKTLDVQHDNHVMAITRDEHPHIHDALNWIFETSREVEIRHTLLCQRLSHNDLKKSEAWIGYISRTIKSSLSNSREDYKNHLLVKTGELLKAITDIRKTVSDETNKIIEKTSALTSALLRDASIAFVVATLRQTLVAKSIISKESASFLLVATAVWLATSILLTGYQNKIFIRTQIRFRRNWSKGLSSLIPERELKKISRRPIREAVENYGRIKNVIDFIYAVLILVILSMLVFGG
;
A
#
# COMPACT_ATOMS: atom_id res chain seq x y z
N MET A 1 -39.96 -24.00 -14.47
CA MET A 1 -38.51 -24.06 -14.77
C MET A 1 -37.87 -25.31 -14.17
N ILE A 2 -37.97 -25.55 -12.85
CA ILE A 2 -37.52 -26.81 -12.21
C ILE A 2 -38.11 -28.06 -12.90
N ASP A 3 -39.39 -28.00 -13.28
CA ASP A 3 -40.12 -29.07 -13.97
C ASP A 3 -39.62 -29.37 -15.41
N ILE A 4 -39.07 -28.35 -16.10
CA ILE A 4 -38.53 -28.52 -17.47
C ILE A 4 -37.18 -29.24 -17.39
N PHE A 5 -36.30 -28.84 -16.47
CA PHE A 5 -34.99 -29.48 -16.31
C PHE A 5 -35.09 -30.95 -15.86
N SER A 6 -36.13 -31.33 -15.10
CA SER A 6 -36.36 -32.74 -14.73
C SER A 6 -36.74 -33.65 -15.91
N ARG A 7 -37.22 -33.09 -17.03
CA ARG A 7 -37.59 -33.82 -18.26
C ARG A 7 -36.45 -33.87 -19.28
N LEU A 8 -35.33 -33.23 -18.97
CA LEU A 8 -34.12 -33.19 -19.79
C LEU A 8 -33.03 -34.05 -19.15
N SER A 9 -32.16 -34.64 -19.96
CA SER A 9 -30.94 -35.32 -19.55
C SER A 9 -29.75 -34.53 -20.06
N PHE A 10 -28.80 -34.24 -19.17
CA PHE A 10 -27.59 -33.50 -19.51
C PHE A 10 -26.65 -34.37 -20.36
N GLU A 11 -26.23 -33.86 -21.51
CA GLU A 11 -25.29 -34.56 -22.41
C GLU A 11 -23.88 -33.97 -22.31
N GLY A 12 -23.77 -32.64 -22.17
CA GLY A 12 -22.49 -31.97 -22.02
C GLY A 12 -22.61 -30.46 -21.99
N GLU A 13 -21.52 -29.80 -21.63
CA GLU A 13 -21.45 -28.35 -21.54
C GLU A 13 -20.08 -27.84 -22.01
N SER A 14 -20.12 -26.82 -22.86
CA SER A 14 -18.99 -25.97 -23.24
C SER A 14 -19.10 -24.60 -22.55
N LEU A 15 -18.13 -23.72 -22.79
CA LEU A 15 -18.22 -22.33 -22.33
C LEU A 15 -19.46 -21.60 -22.89
N ASP A 16 -19.88 -21.97 -24.11
CA ASP A 16 -20.91 -21.23 -24.85
C ASP A 16 -22.28 -21.86 -24.78
N ALA A 17 -22.34 -23.17 -24.60
CA ALA A 17 -23.56 -23.91 -24.76
C ALA A 17 -23.65 -25.07 -23.78
N ALA A 18 -24.85 -25.31 -23.27
CA ALA A 18 -25.19 -26.55 -22.59
C ALA A 18 -26.14 -27.37 -23.46
N PHE A 19 -25.88 -28.67 -23.55
CA PHE A 19 -26.57 -29.62 -24.41
C PHE A 19 -27.38 -30.58 -23.57
N TYR A 20 -28.66 -30.69 -23.89
CA TYR A 20 -29.61 -31.55 -23.21
C TYR A 20 -30.42 -32.38 -24.20
N ARG A 21 -30.73 -33.62 -23.84
CA ARG A 21 -31.69 -34.45 -24.59
C ARG A 21 -32.99 -34.60 -23.81
N PRO A 22 -34.15 -34.66 -24.47
CA PRO A 22 -35.39 -35.04 -23.79
C PRO A 22 -35.29 -36.47 -23.25
N GLN A 23 -35.73 -36.71 -22.02
CA GLN A 23 -35.84 -38.07 -21.48
C GLN A 23 -36.93 -38.87 -22.20
N ASN A 24 -37.96 -38.17 -22.69
CA ASN A 24 -39.02 -38.74 -23.50
C ASN A 24 -39.17 -37.94 -24.80
N ALA A 25 -38.75 -38.53 -25.92
CA ALA A 25 -38.80 -37.91 -27.24
C ALA A 25 -40.24 -37.72 -27.77
N ALA A 26 -41.25 -38.38 -27.17
CA ALA A 26 -42.65 -38.26 -27.54
C ALA A 26 -43.40 -37.17 -26.75
N ASP A 27 -42.68 -36.36 -25.98
CA ASP A 27 -43.27 -35.33 -25.13
C ASP A 27 -43.70 -34.08 -25.93
N SER A 28 -44.95 -34.08 -26.37
CA SER A 28 -45.53 -33.04 -27.22
C SER A 28 -45.67 -31.66 -26.55
N LEU A 29 -45.58 -31.58 -25.22
CA LEU A 29 -45.70 -30.33 -24.49
C LEU A 29 -44.37 -29.60 -24.31
N LEU A 30 -43.24 -30.33 -24.35
CA LEU A 30 -41.91 -29.81 -24.05
C LEU A 30 -41.52 -28.63 -24.96
N ALA A 31 -41.79 -28.74 -26.27
CA ALA A 31 -41.48 -27.67 -27.23
C ALA A 31 -42.26 -26.38 -26.93
N SER A 32 -43.55 -26.52 -26.60
CA SER A 32 -44.40 -25.38 -26.27
C SER A 32 -44.00 -24.70 -24.96
N GLU A 33 -43.53 -25.47 -23.98
CA GLU A 33 -43.07 -24.96 -22.68
C GLU A 33 -41.70 -24.27 -22.77
N LEU A 34 -40.77 -24.82 -23.56
CA LEU A 34 -39.50 -24.18 -23.87
C LEU A 34 -39.71 -22.86 -24.64
N ASN A 35 -40.67 -22.82 -25.56
CA ASN A 35 -41.01 -21.60 -26.30
C ASN A 35 -41.61 -20.53 -25.37
N LYS A 36 -42.50 -20.94 -24.44
CA LYS A 36 -43.04 -20.05 -23.39
C LYS A 36 -41.94 -19.55 -22.45
N LEU A 37 -41.01 -20.41 -22.06
CA LEU A 37 -39.85 -20.05 -21.24
C LEU A 37 -39.02 -18.98 -21.97
N ALA A 38 -38.64 -19.23 -23.23
CA ALA A 38 -37.89 -18.29 -24.05
C ALA A 38 -38.61 -16.93 -24.21
N ALA A 39 -39.95 -16.95 -24.29
CA ALA A 39 -40.78 -15.75 -24.43
C ALA A 39 -40.97 -14.95 -23.13
N GLN A 40 -40.73 -15.54 -21.95
CA GLN A 40 -40.91 -14.87 -20.65
C GLN A 40 -39.86 -13.78 -20.36
N GLY A 41 -38.70 -13.83 -21.04
CA GLY A 41 -37.74 -12.72 -21.19
C GLY A 41 -37.09 -12.18 -19.90
N ASP A 42 -35.82 -12.54 -19.69
CA ASP A 42 -34.60 -11.70 -19.59
C ASP A 42 -33.51 -12.59 -18.96
N PHE A 43 -33.05 -13.58 -19.73
CA PHE A 43 -32.12 -14.62 -19.27
C PHE A 43 -30.72 -14.35 -19.80
N ASP A 44 -29.70 -14.80 -19.06
CA ASP A 44 -28.31 -14.83 -19.53
C ASP A 44 -28.06 -16.00 -20.52
N PHE A 45 -29.09 -16.47 -21.23
CA PHE A 45 -28.98 -17.48 -22.28
C PHE A 45 -30.13 -17.38 -23.30
N SER A 46 -29.90 -17.87 -24.51
CA SER A 46 -30.93 -18.12 -25.54
C SER A 46 -31.12 -19.61 -25.78
N LEU A 47 -32.28 -19.98 -26.31
CA LEU A 47 -32.68 -21.37 -26.49
C LEU A 47 -32.72 -21.74 -27.96
N GLN A 48 -32.20 -22.91 -28.29
CA GLN A 48 -32.30 -23.52 -29.61
C GLN A 48 -32.69 -24.98 -29.45
N ILE A 49 -33.60 -25.46 -30.28
CA ILE A 49 -34.00 -26.87 -30.34
C ILE A 49 -33.65 -27.45 -31.70
N SER A 50 -33.38 -28.76 -31.76
CA SER A 50 -33.27 -29.47 -33.02
C SER A 50 -33.95 -30.82 -33.02
N ASP A 51 -34.35 -31.26 -34.21
CA ASP A 51 -34.98 -32.55 -34.47
C ASP A 51 -33.98 -33.63 -34.94
N GLU A 52 -34.53 -34.80 -35.28
CA GLU A 52 -33.80 -35.96 -35.81
C GLU A 52 -33.09 -35.72 -37.15
N PHE A 53 -33.47 -34.67 -37.88
CA PHE A 53 -32.87 -34.27 -39.14
C PHE A 53 -31.86 -33.13 -38.96
N SER A 54 -31.55 -32.76 -37.72
CA SER A 54 -30.67 -31.63 -37.36
C SER A 54 -31.19 -30.26 -37.82
N GLU A 55 -32.49 -30.13 -38.08
CA GLU A 55 -33.12 -28.83 -38.31
C GLU A 55 -33.11 -28.04 -37.00
N ARG A 56 -32.58 -26.81 -37.02
CA ARG A 56 -32.39 -25.98 -35.81
C ARG A 56 -33.37 -24.83 -35.78
N ILE A 57 -34.12 -24.72 -34.68
CA ILE A 57 -35.09 -23.64 -34.45
C ILE A 57 -34.63 -22.84 -33.22
N ASN A 58 -34.46 -21.53 -33.39
CA ASN A 58 -34.21 -20.63 -32.27
C ASN A 58 -35.53 -20.24 -31.61
N LEU A 59 -35.55 -20.26 -30.28
CA LEU A 59 -36.70 -19.87 -29.47
C LEU A 59 -36.49 -18.47 -28.87
N PRO A 60 -37.54 -17.64 -28.74
CA PRO A 60 -38.92 -17.96 -29.08
C PRO A 60 -39.21 -17.90 -30.60
N THR A 61 -40.08 -18.79 -31.09
CA THR A 61 -40.61 -18.78 -32.47
C THR A 61 -42.14 -18.64 -32.49
N LEU A 62 -42.67 -18.13 -33.62
CA LEU A 62 -44.10 -18.06 -33.92
C LEU A 62 -44.64 -19.33 -34.59
N ASP A 63 -43.75 -20.25 -35.00
CA ASP A 63 -44.12 -21.48 -35.68
C ASP A 63 -44.86 -22.45 -34.75
N ASP A 64 -45.77 -23.25 -35.32
CA ASP A 64 -46.46 -24.29 -34.57
C ASP A 64 -45.51 -25.46 -34.29
N LEU A 65 -45.12 -25.59 -33.02
CA LEU A 65 -44.21 -26.64 -32.54
C LEU A 65 -44.94 -27.92 -32.12
N SER A 66 -46.26 -28.02 -32.29
CA SER A 66 -47.07 -29.14 -31.80
C SER A 66 -46.67 -30.52 -32.38
N SER A 67 -46.13 -30.54 -33.60
CA SER A 67 -45.63 -31.76 -34.28
C SER A 67 -44.11 -31.91 -34.24
N PHE A 68 -43.37 -30.96 -33.64
CA PHE A 68 -41.92 -30.96 -33.66
C PHE A 68 -41.35 -31.91 -32.61
N LYS A 69 -40.69 -32.99 -33.05
CA LYS A 69 -40.02 -33.94 -32.15
C LYS A 69 -38.63 -33.45 -31.82
N ILE A 70 -38.44 -33.05 -30.57
CA ILE A 70 -37.15 -32.57 -30.09
C ILE A 70 -36.21 -33.76 -29.90
N GLU A 71 -35.03 -33.70 -30.53
CA GLU A 71 -33.91 -34.61 -30.23
C GLU A 71 -32.90 -33.93 -29.29
N LEU A 72 -32.64 -32.64 -29.50
CA LEU A 72 -31.63 -31.89 -28.75
C LEU A 72 -32.15 -30.50 -28.36
N VAL A 73 -31.82 -30.07 -27.15
CA VAL A 73 -32.04 -28.73 -26.63
C VAL A 73 -30.68 -28.11 -26.31
N VAL A 74 -30.43 -26.92 -26.86
CA VAL A 74 -29.20 -26.16 -26.70
C VAL A 74 -29.52 -24.86 -25.99
N PHE A 75 -28.86 -24.64 -24.86
CA PHE A 75 -28.89 -23.39 -24.10
C PHE A 75 -27.62 -22.60 -24.45
N ASN A 76 -27.73 -21.61 -25.33
CA ASN A 76 -26.63 -20.74 -25.72
C ASN A 76 -26.46 -19.63 -24.68
N LYS A 77 -25.36 -19.66 -23.94
CA LYS A 77 -25.10 -18.79 -22.80
C LYS A 77 -24.59 -17.42 -23.26
N ALA A 78 -25.00 -16.37 -22.57
CA ALA A 78 -24.52 -15.02 -22.83
C ALA A 78 -23.02 -14.95 -22.54
N ARG A 79 -22.26 -14.38 -23.48
CA ARG A 79 -20.82 -14.13 -23.31
C ARG A 79 -20.60 -12.73 -22.77
N THR A 80 -20.02 -12.66 -21.59
CA THR A 80 -19.40 -11.42 -21.11
C THR A 80 -17.97 -11.72 -20.67
N GLU A 81 -17.07 -10.74 -20.76
CA GLU A 81 -15.68 -10.94 -20.31
C GLU A 81 -15.58 -11.13 -18.79
N GLU A 82 -16.58 -10.66 -18.03
CA GLU A 82 -16.54 -10.64 -16.56
C GLU A 82 -17.39 -11.74 -15.92
N ASP A 83 -18.52 -12.12 -16.53
CA ASP A 83 -19.49 -13.07 -15.99
C ASP A 83 -19.60 -14.31 -16.88
N ASN A 84 -19.45 -15.48 -16.25
CA ASN A 84 -19.57 -16.78 -16.92
C ASN A 84 -20.61 -17.67 -16.22
N TYR A 85 -21.37 -18.40 -17.03
CA TYR A 85 -22.54 -19.16 -16.57
C TYR A 85 -22.34 -20.66 -16.84
N PHE A 86 -22.74 -21.48 -15.89
CA PHE A 86 -22.73 -22.93 -16.00
C PHE A 86 -24.00 -23.54 -15.45
N PHE A 87 -24.55 -24.50 -16.16
CA PHE A 87 -25.70 -25.25 -15.66
C PHE A 87 -25.28 -26.37 -14.69
N THR A 88 -24.06 -26.90 -14.85
CA THR A 88 -23.59 -28.06 -14.07
C THR A 88 -22.20 -27.83 -13.46
N ILE A 89 -21.92 -28.44 -12.30
CA ILE A 89 -20.58 -28.44 -11.69
C ILE A 89 -19.57 -29.13 -12.61
N GLN A 90 -19.95 -30.22 -13.29
CA GLN A 90 -19.06 -30.94 -14.20
C GLN A 90 -18.68 -30.11 -15.43
N GLY A 91 -19.65 -29.38 -16.00
CA GLY A 91 -19.41 -28.43 -17.09
C GLY A 91 -18.40 -27.35 -16.69
N PHE A 92 -18.55 -26.79 -15.49
CA PHE A 92 -17.58 -25.85 -14.95
C PHE A 92 -16.18 -26.47 -14.80
N LEU A 93 -16.06 -27.60 -14.10
CA LEU A 93 -14.76 -28.24 -13.84
C LEU A 93 -14.01 -28.62 -15.13
N LYS A 94 -14.74 -29.03 -16.18
CA LYS A 94 -14.14 -29.35 -17.49
C LYS A 94 -13.54 -28.13 -18.19
N ASN A 95 -14.10 -26.94 -17.96
CA ASN A 95 -13.68 -25.69 -18.62
C ASN A 95 -12.79 -24.80 -17.73
N LEU A 96 -12.45 -25.27 -16.52
CA LEU A 96 -11.77 -24.51 -15.48
C LEU A 96 -10.38 -23.98 -15.89
N GLU A 97 -9.70 -24.69 -16.79
CA GLU A 97 -8.35 -24.30 -17.25
C GLU A 97 -8.35 -23.31 -18.41
N SER A 98 -9.54 -22.97 -18.94
CA SER A 98 -9.65 -21.98 -20.01
C SER A 98 -9.21 -20.60 -19.52
N SER A 99 -8.54 -19.86 -20.40
CA SER A 99 -8.05 -18.50 -20.10
C SER A 99 -9.17 -17.50 -19.85
N GLU A 100 -10.36 -17.74 -20.39
CA GLU A 100 -11.57 -16.93 -20.20
C GLU A 100 -12.10 -17.06 -18.76
N ILE A 101 -12.13 -18.28 -18.22
CA ILE A 101 -12.61 -18.52 -16.84
C ILE A 101 -11.67 -17.91 -15.80
N VAL A 102 -10.36 -18.00 -16.00
CA VAL A 102 -9.38 -17.39 -15.09
C VAL A 102 -9.48 -15.86 -15.07
N ARG A 103 -10.05 -15.23 -16.11
CA ARG A 103 -10.26 -13.78 -16.21
C ARG A 103 -11.59 -13.31 -15.63
N SER A 104 -12.50 -14.25 -15.35
CA SER A 104 -13.84 -13.94 -14.87
C SER A 104 -13.80 -13.26 -13.51
N LYS A 105 -14.73 -12.33 -13.30
CA LYS A 105 -15.02 -11.74 -11.99
C LYS A 105 -16.16 -12.46 -11.29
N ASN A 106 -17.10 -13.02 -12.04
CA ASN A 106 -18.20 -13.78 -11.48
C ASN A 106 -18.41 -15.07 -12.26
N ILE A 107 -18.61 -16.15 -11.54
CA ILE A 107 -18.96 -17.46 -12.08
C ILE A 107 -20.26 -17.88 -11.40
N PHE A 108 -21.28 -18.12 -12.23
CA PHE A 108 -22.61 -18.50 -11.82
C PHE A 108 -22.85 -19.96 -12.15
N ILE A 109 -23.27 -20.75 -11.16
CA ILE A 109 -23.54 -22.19 -11.33
C ILE A 109 -24.98 -22.46 -10.90
N TYR A 110 -25.79 -23.08 -11.78
CA TYR A 110 -27.20 -23.33 -11.50
C TYR A 110 -27.44 -24.42 -10.45
N GLU A 111 -26.63 -25.48 -10.46
CA GLU A 111 -26.63 -26.51 -9.42
C GLU A 111 -26.46 -25.88 -8.02
N ASP A 112 -26.96 -26.59 -7.01
CA ASP A 112 -26.91 -26.08 -5.64
C ASP A 112 -25.46 -26.07 -5.13
N ILE A 113 -24.94 -24.87 -4.91
CA ILE A 113 -23.57 -24.65 -4.47
C ILE A 113 -23.51 -23.72 -3.28
N VAL A 114 -22.49 -23.92 -2.45
CA VAL A 114 -22.10 -22.97 -1.43
C VAL A 114 -21.31 -21.85 -2.10
N SER A 115 -21.77 -20.61 -1.92
CA SER A 115 -21.07 -19.46 -2.50
C SER A 115 -19.73 -19.23 -1.80
N PHE A 116 -18.69 -18.96 -2.58
CA PHE A 116 -17.36 -18.62 -2.09
C PHE A 116 -16.68 -17.64 -3.04
N ASN A 117 -15.56 -17.09 -2.64
CA ASN A 117 -14.81 -16.14 -3.44
C ASN A 117 -13.33 -16.51 -3.50
N THR A 118 -12.68 -16.04 -4.55
CA THR A 118 -11.24 -15.97 -4.68
C THR A 118 -10.81 -14.51 -4.52
N LEU A 119 -9.52 -14.21 -4.69
CA LEU A 119 -9.08 -12.81 -4.67
C LEU A 119 -9.63 -12.01 -5.87
N THR A 120 -9.97 -12.65 -6.99
CA THR A 120 -10.38 -11.97 -8.23
C THR A 120 -11.76 -12.37 -8.75
N CYS A 121 -12.36 -13.47 -8.26
CA CYS A 121 -13.61 -14.00 -8.77
C CYS A 121 -14.57 -14.41 -7.65
N ASN A 122 -15.87 -14.22 -7.87
CA ASN A 122 -16.94 -14.71 -7.00
C ASN A 122 -17.62 -15.93 -7.62
N PHE A 123 -17.90 -16.94 -6.80
CA PHE A 123 -18.66 -18.12 -7.17
C PHE A 123 -20.02 -18.05 -6.47
N THR A 124 -21.10 -17.99 -7.25
CA THR A 124 -22.45 -17.84 -6.71
C THR A 124 -23.44 -18.72 -7.45
N LYS A 125 -24.55 -19.05 -6.80
CA LYS A 125 -25.63 -19.80 -7.44
C LYS A 125 -26.28 -18.93 -8.52
N TRP A 126 -26.48 -19.50 -9.70
CA TRP A 126 -27.17 -18.82 -10.79
C TRP A 126 -28.67 -18.76 -10.52
N ASP A 127 -29.18 -17.56 -10.20
CA ASP A 127 -30.61 -17.30 -10.12
C ASP A 127 -31.13 -16.95 -11.52
N LEU A 128 -31.75 -17.93 -12.20
CA LEU A 128 -32.25 -17.77 -13.57
C LEU A 128 -33.33 -16.69 -13.71
N LEU A 129 -33.89 -16.17 -12.61
CA LEU A 129 -34.96 -15.17 -12.62
C LEU A 129 -34.49 -13.76 -12.24
N LYS A 130 -33.25 -13.60 -11.75
CA LYS A 130 -32.69 -12.30 -11.40
C LYS A 130 -31.45 -12.05 -12.26
N GLY A 131 -31.49 -11.02 -13.08
CA GLY A 131 -30.29 -10.52 -13.76
C GLY A 131 -29.16 -10.28 -12.77
N SER A 132 -27.92 -10.56 -13.21
CA SER A 132 -26.69 -10.42 -12.43
C SER A 132 -26.60 -9.04 -11.74
N ILE A 133 -26.78 -9.01 -10.41
CA ILE A 133 -26.47 -7.84 -9.59
C ILE A 133 -25.49 -8.30 -8.51
N GLN A 134 -24.21 -8.03 -8.73
CA GLN A 134 -23.15 -8.22 -7.72
C GLN A 134 -22.24 -6.98 -7.71
N ASP A 135 -21.97 -6.47 -6.51
CA ASP A 135 -21.18 -5.28 -6.27
C ASP A 135 -19.72 -5.46 -6.73
N LYS A 136 -19.25 -4.52 -7.56
CA LYS A 136 -17.86 -4.44 -8.00
C LYS A 136 -16.94 -4.12 -6.80
N LYS A 137 -16.39 -5.14 -6.16
CA LYS A 137 -15.18 -4.95 -5.35
C LYS A 137 -14.01 -4.65 -6.30
N ASN A 138 -13.78 -3.36 -6.57
CA ASN A 138 -12.58 -2.88 -7.23
C ASN A 138 -11.38 -3.02 -6.26
N ILE A 139 -10.88 -4.24 -6.10
CA ILE A 139 -9.60 -4.47 -5.43
C ILE A 139 -8.51 -4.29 -6.49
N THR A 140 -7.77 -3.19 -6.43
CA THR A 140 -6.54 -3.02 -7.21
C THR A 140 -5.47 -3.95 -6.65
N LEU A 141 -5.45 -5.18 -7.13
CA LEU A 141 -4.46 -6.20 -6.80
C LEU A 141 -3.17 -5.98 -7.60
N VAL A 142 -2.05 -6.44 -7.03
CA VAL A 142 -0.74 -6.41 -7.69
C VAL A 142 -0.65 -7.58 -8.66
N ASP A 143 -0.07 -7.34 -9.84
CA ASP A 143 0.29 -8.40 -10.77
C ASP A 143 1.36 -9.32 -10.12
N PRO A 144 1.06 -10.62 -9.90
CA PRO A 144 2.00 -11.54 -9.26
C PRO A 144 3.34 -11.67 -9.98
N ARG A 145 3.38 -11.42 -11.30
CA ARG A 145 4.60 -11.46 -12.12
C ARG A 145 5.62 -10.40 -11.74
N LYS A 146 5.21 -9.36 -11.01
CA LYS A 146 6.13 -8.34 -10.47
C LYS A 146 6.88 -8.82 -9.23
N ILE A 147 6.35 -9.83 -8.55
CA ILE A 147 6.89 -10.37 -7.31
C ILE A 147 7.68 -11.65 -7.59
N ILE A 148 7.14 -12.53 -8.44
CA ILE A 148 7.72 -13.84 -8.74
C ILE A 148 8.39 -13.80 -10.10
N LYS A 149 9.64 -14.29 -10.18
CA LYS A 149 10.33 -14.42 -11.47
C LYS A 149 10.05 -15.78 -12.07
N ASP A 150 9.24 -15.79 -13.12
CA ASP A 150 8.98 -17.00 -13.90
C ASP A 150 9.91 -17.07 -15.12
N TYR A 151 10.96 -17.90 -15.04
CA TYR A 151 11.90 -18.13 -16.14
C TYR A 151 11.35 -19.10 -17.21
N THR A 152 10.20 -19.73 -16.95
CA THR A 152 9.54 -20.63 -17.90
C THR A 152 8.58 -19.88 -18.83
N GLY A 153 8.22 -18.64 -18.49
CA GLY A 153 7.35 -17.75 -19.27
C GLY A 153 5.87 -18.15 -19.32
N SER A 154 5.45 -19.22 -18.65
CA SER A 154 4.10 -19.79 -18.83
C SER A 154 3.39 -20.22 -17.55
N GLN A 155 4.08 -20.35 -16.42
CA GLN A 155 3.47 -20.89 -15.20
C GLN A 155 2.69 -19.84 -14.43
N ILE A 156 3.15 -18.59 -14.39
CA ILE A 156 2.46 -17.50 -13.69
C ILE A 156 1.78 -16.57 -14.69
N SER A 157 0.45 -16.48 -14.60
CA SER A 157 -0.36 -15.57 -15.40
C SER A 157 -0.61 -14.22 -14.70
N HIS A 158 -1.04 -13.20 -15.45
CA HIS A 158 -1.46 -11.92 -14.85
C HIS A 158 -2.66 -12.10 -13.89
N HIS A 159 -3.52 -13.09 -14.17
CA HIS A 159 -4.73 -13.41 -13.42
C HIS A 159 -4.53 -14.59 -12.46
N HIS A 160 -3.29 -14.91 -12.08
CA HIS A 160 -2.99 -16.11 -11.27
C HIS A 160 -3.59 -16.06 -9.86
N LEU A 161 -3.96 -14.87 -9.38
CA LEU A 161 -4.67 -14.68 -8.11
C LEU A 161 -6.08 -15.28 -8.12
N PHE A 162 -6.63 -15.63 -9.29
CA PHE A 162 -7.86 -16.42 -9.43
C PHE A 162 -7.83 -17.71 -8.63
N TRP A 163 -6.66 -18.33 -8.49
CA TRP A 163 -6.51 -19.59 -7.75
C TRP A 163 -6.42 -19.39 -6.23
N VAL A 164 -6.45 -18.16 -5.71
CA VAL A 164 -6.29 -17.90 -4.27
C VAL A 164 -7.63 -17.69 -3.59
N THR A 165 -7.97 -18.58 -2.65
CA THR A 165 -9.24 -18.58 -1.91
C THR A 165 -9.08 -17.96 -0.51
N PRO A 166 -9.43 -16.69 -0.27
CA PRO A 166 -9.16 -16.01 1.01
C PRO A 166 -9.89 -16.60 2.21
N CYS A 167 -11.08 -17.19 2.01
CA CYS A 167 -11.89 -17.73 3.09
C CYS A 167 -12.46 -19.10 2.73
N THR A 168 -12.43 -20.02 3.68
CA THR A 168 -13.10 -21.32 3.58
C THR A 168 -14.53 -21.19 4.10
N PRO A 169 -15.56 -21.62 3.34
CA PRO A 169 -16.93 -21.68 3.84
C PRO A 169 -17.05 -22.60 5.06
N GLU A 170 -18.00 -22.31 5.96
CA GLU A 170 -18.24 -23.13 7.16
C GLU A 170 -18.59 -24.58 6.80
N ASN A 171 -19.45 -24.75 5.79
CA ASN A 171 -19.86 -26.04 5.26
C ASN A 171 -19.41 -26.16 3.80
N PRO A 172 -18.19 -26.63 3.52
CA PRO A 172 -17.72 -26.78 2.14
C PRO A 172 -18.46 -27.92 1.45
N ASP A 173 -18.94 -27.65 0.24
CA ASP A 173 -19.61 -28.61 -0.62
C ASP A 173 -18.62 -29.40 -1.51
N TYR A 174 -19.18 -30.22 -2.40
CA TYR A 174 -18.40 -31.00 -3.36
C TYR A 174 -17.60 -30.12 -4.32
N LEU A 175 -18.22 -29.04 -4.84
CA LEU A 175 -17.56 -28.10 -5.75
C LEU A 175 -16.35 -27.44 -5.09
N PHE A 176 -16.52 -26.91 -3.88
CA PHE A 176 -15.45 -26.23 -3.14
C PHE A 176 -14.29 -27.17 -2.86
N SER A 177 -14.58 -28.42 -2.49
CA SER A 177 -13.55 -29.44 -2.24
C SER A 177 -12.74 -29.73 -3.52
N LYS A 178 -13.42 -29.91 -4.66
CA LYS A 178 -12.78 -30.12 -5.96
C LYS A 178 -12.02 -28.89 -6.46
N TRP A 179 -12.55 -27.70 -6.20
CA TRP A 179 -11.87 -26.44 -6.47
C TRP A 179 -10.53 -26.38 -5.73
N LEU A 180 -10.50 -26.66 -4.43
CA LEU A 180 -9.26 -26.63 -3.64
C LEU A 180 -8.21 -27.63 -4.13
N GLU A 181 -8.62 -28.84 -4.54
CA GLU A 181 -7.71 -29.84 -5.13
C GLU A 181 -6.95 -29.29 -6.36
N ILE A 182 -7.63 -28.49 -7.20
CA ILE A 182 -7.07 -27.92 -8.42
C ILE A 182 -6.36 -26.59 -8.16
N ALA A 183 -6.95 -25.73 -7.33
CA ALA A 183 -6.48 -24.39 -7.06
C ALA A 183 -5.22 -24.37 -6.19
N THR A 184 -5.10 -25.28 -5.21
CA THR A 184 -4.00 -25.25 -4.25
C THR A 184 -2.63 -25.46 -4.88
N PRO A 185 -2.41 -26.47 -5.77
CA PRO A 185 -1.13 -26.62 -6.46
C PRO A 185 -0.78 -25.38 -7.27
N LYS A 186 -1.74 -24.81 -8.03
CA LYS A 186 -1.55 -23.61 -8.84
C LYS A 186 -1.23 -22.39 -7.98
N ALA A 187 -1.98 -22.17 -6.91
CA ALA A 187 -1.79 -21.06 -5.98
C ALA A 187 -0.45 -21.16 -5.25
N SER A 188 -0.03 -22.37 -4.84
CA SER A 188 1.21 -22.58 -4.10
C SER A 188 2.45 -22.08 -4.84
N MET A 189 2.43 -22.04 -6.18
CA MET A 189 3.53 -21.50 -7.00
C MET A 189 3.82 -20.03 -6.69
N LEU A 190 2.82 -19.28 -6.19
CA LEU A 190 2.98 -17.88 -5.78
C LEU A 190 3.84 -17.70 -4.52
N LEU A 191 4.08 -18.77 -3.77
CA LEU A 191 4.97 -18.75 -2.59
C LEU A 191 6.46 -18.86 -2.97
N ALA A 192 6.76 -19.24 -4.22
CA ALA A 192 8.13 -19.25 -4.72
C ALA A 192 8.62 -17.82 -4.96
N SER A 193 9.94 -17.63 -4.91
CA SER A 193 10.58 -16.41 -5.39
C SER A 193 10.83 -16.50 -6.88
N GLU A 194 11.25 -17.67 -7.36
CA GLU A 194 11.55 -17.92 -8.77
C GLU A 194 11.05 -19.30 -9.19
N ILE A 195 10.66 -19.43 -10.46
CA ILE A 195 10.28 -20.70 -11.08
C ILE A 195 11.19 -20.92 -12.27
N SER A 196 11.87 -22.06 -12.31
CA SER A 196 12.86 -22.38 -13.33
C SER A 196 12.67 -23.81 -13.86
N VAL A 197 13.31 -24.10 -14.98
CA VAL A 197 13.40 -25.46 -15.54
C VAL A 197 14.87 -25.81 -15.64
N ILE A 198 15.25 -26.93 -15.02
CA ILE A 198 16.60 -27.48 -15.02
C ILE A 198 16.49 -28.93 -15.49
N ASP A 199 17.19 -29.28 -16.57
CA ASP A 199 17.19 -30.63 -17.16
C ASP A 199 15.77 -31.18 -17.44
N GLY A 200 14.87 -30.31 -17.90
CA GLY A 200 13.48 -30.65 -18.21
C GLY A 200 12.56 -30.77 -16.98
N ASN A 201 13.10 -30.70 -15.76
CA ASN A 201 12.34 -30.71 -14.53
C ASN A 201 12.06 -29.28 -14.04
N LYS A 202 10.85 -29.04 -13.55
CA LYS A 202 10.45 -27.75 -12.99
C LYS A 202 10.92 -27.63 -11.54
N TYR A 203 11.44 -26.47 -11.18
CA TYR A 203 11.86 -26.14 -9.81
C TYR A 203 11.21 -24.86 -9.34
N CYS A 204 10.75 -24.88 -8.09
CA CYS A 204 10.30 -23.71 -7.35
C CYS A 204 11.39 -23.33 -6.36
N SER A 205 11.96 -22.13 -6.53
CA SER A 205 13.07 -21.62 -5.74
C SER A 205 12.59 -20.61 -4.71
N ILE A 206 12.99 -20.77 -3.46
CA ILE A 206 12.74 -19.81 -2.37
C ILE A 206 14.05 -19.08 -2.05
N LYS A 207 14.04 -17.76 -2.20
CA LYS A 207 15.18 -16.89 -1.86
C LYS A 207 14.96 -16.26 -0.49
N GLY A 208 15.75 -16.69 0.48
CA GLY A 208 15.75 -16.13 1.83
C GLY A 208 17.13 -16.15 2.46
N GLY A 209 17.26 -16.69 3.68
CA GLY A 209 18.56 -16.84 4.35
C GLY A 209 19.46 -17.87 3.66
N LYS A 210 18.85 -18.91 3.06
CA LYS A 210 19.46 -19.81 2.08
C LYS A 210 18.56 -19.87 0.84
N THR A 211 19.12 -20.20 -0.31
CA THR A 211 18.33 -20.54 -1.49
C THR A 211 17.90 -21.99 -1.38
N LEU A 212 16.61 -22.27 -1.47
CA LEU A 212 16.06 -23.61 -1.53
C LEU A 212 15.43 -23.84 -2.89
N ASP A 213 15.96 -24.78 -3.65
CA ASP A 213 15.38 -25.22 -4.92
C ASP A 213 14.66 -26.54 -4.69
N VAL A 214 13.34 -26.53 -4.88
CA VAL A 214 12.48 -27.69 -4.63
C VAL A 214 11.84 -28.11 -5.94
N GLN A 215 11.96 -29.39 -6.27
CA GLN A 215 11.35 -29.92 -7.49
C GLN A 215 9.83 -29.79 -7.41
N HIS A 216 9.24 -29.21 -8.45
CA HIS A 216 7.81 -29.20 -8.64
C HIS A 216 7.41 -30.52 -9.29
N ASP A 217 6.74 -31.38 -8.52
CA ASP A 217 6.16 -32.60 -9.06
C ASP A 217 4.74 -32.32 -9.56
N ASN A 218 4.46 -32.76 -10.79
CA ASN A 218 3.11 -32.72 -11.36
C ASN A 218 2.20 -33.78 -10.71
N HIS A 219 2.76 -34.79 -10.04
CA HIS A 219 1.98 -35.76 -9.30
C HIS A 219 1.46 -35.06 -8.04
N VAL A 220 0.16 -34.77 -8.06
CA VAL A 220 -0.56 -34.25 -6.90
C VAL A 220 -0.45 -35.30 -5.80
N MET A 221 0.53 -35.17 -4.93
CA MET A 221 0.46 -35.84 -3.63
C MET A 221 -0.80 -35.33 -2.95
N ALA A 222 -1.62 -36.25 -2.44
CA ALA A 222 -2.86 -35.91 -1.74
C ALA A 222 -2.53 -34.99 -0.56
N ILE A 223 -2.79 -33.70 -0.74
CA ILE A 223 -2.78 -32.71 0.34
C ILE A 223 -3.95 -33.10 1.24
N THR A 224 -3.74 -33.09 2.56
CA THR A 224 -4.84 -33.34 3.49
C THR A 224 -5.82 -32.15 3.45
N ARG A 225 -7.10 -32.42 3.70
CA ARG A 225 -8.14 -31.38 3.71
C ARG A 225 -7.78 -30.17 4.59
N ASP A 226 -7.06 -30.42 5.68
CA ASP A 226 -6.66 -29.41 6.68
C ASP A 226 -5.46 -28.55 6.25
N GLU A 227 -4.69 -28.98 5.24
CA GLU A 227 -3.50 -28.27 4.77
C GLU A 227 -3.83 -27.20 3.71
N HIS A 228 -4.86 -27.42 2.88
CA HIS A 228 -5.27 -26.47 1.84
C HIS A 228 -5.48 -25.05 2.38
N PRO A 229 -6.25 -24.83 3.48
CA PRO A 229 -6.53 -23.49 3.97
C PRO A 229 -5.27 -22.73 4.41
N HIS A 230 -4.23 -23.41 4.88
CA HIS A 230 -3.01 -22.77 5.34
C HIS A 230 -2.21 -22.13 4.20
N ILE A 231 -2.20 -22.74 3.01
CA ILE A 231 -1.57 -22.18 1.81
C ILE A 231 -2.32 -20.94 1.35
N HIS A 232 -3.65 -21.03 1.30
CA HIS A 232 -4.48 -19.91 0.88
C HIS A 232 -4.47 -18.75 1.89
N ASP A 233 -4.44 -19.01 3.21
CA ASP A 233 -4.28 -17.97 4.24
C ASP A 233 -2.95 -17.22 4.10
N ALA A 234 -1.86 -17.94 3.81
CA ALA A 234 -0.56 -17.32 3.57
C ALA A 234 -0.58 -16.40 2.34
N LEU A 235 -1.18 -16.86 1.23
CA LEU A 235 -1.29 -16.09 0.00
C LEU A 235 -2.24 -14.90 0.15
N ASN A 236 -3.36 -15.07 0.84
CA ASN A 236 -4.25 -13.99 1.18
C ASN A 236 -3.50 -12.92 1.99
N TRP A 237 -2.78 -13.32 3.04
CA TRP A 237 -1.97 -12.38 3.83
C TRP A 237 -0.94 -11.63 2.99
N ILE A 238 -0.30 -12.27 2.01
CA ILE A 238 0.65 -11.59 1.11
C ILE A 238 -0.05 -10.59 0.20
N PHE A 239 -1.10 -11.00 -0.50
CA PHE A 239 -1.69 -10.23 -1.61
C PHE A 239 -2.83 -9.29 -1.21
N GLU A 240 -3.38 -9.41 0.01
CA GLU A 240 -4.45 -8.55 0.53
C GLU A 240 -4.08 -7.06 0.48
N THR A 241 -2.81 -6.71 0.76
CA THR A 241 -2.34 -5.31 0.79
C THR A 241 -1.31 -5.05 -0.30
N SER A 242 -1.75 -4.48 -1.42
CA SER A 242 -0.93 -4.25 -2.63
C SER A 242 0.40 -3.52 -2.38
N ARG A 243 0.44 -2.58 -1.44
CA ARG A 243 1.66 -1.79 -1.13
C ARG A 243 2.71 -2.56 -0.35
N GLU A 244 2.35 -3.69 0.25
CA GLU A 244 3.19 -4.43 1.19
C GLU A 244 3.46 -5.86 0.71
N VAL A 245 3.00 -6.23 -0.48
CA VAL A 245 3.15 -7.57 -1.05
C VAL A 245 4.61 -8.01 -1.04
N GLU A 246 5.52 -7.14 -1.49
CA GLU A 246 6.95 -7.45 -1.59
C GLU A 246 7.58 -7.73 -0.22
N ILE A 247 7.27 -6.93 0.81
CA ILE A 247 7.85 -7.13 2.14
C ILE A 247 7.24 -8.36 2.83
N ARG A 248 5.93 -8.59 2.70
CA ARG A 248 5.26 -9.77 3.27
C ARG A 248 5.75 -11.06 2.61
N HIS A 249 5.87 -11.06 1.28
CA HIS A 249 6.43 -12.19 0.52
C HIS A 249 7.89 -12.47 0.92
N THR A 250 8.73 -11.43 0.99
CA THR A 250 10.14 -11.58 1.40
C THR A 250 10.29 -12.16 2.80
N LEU A 251 9.53 -11.66 3.79
CA LEU A 251 9.54 -12.18 5.16
C LEU A 251 9.06 -13.63 5.23
N LEU A 252 8.10 -14.02 4.39
CA LEU A 252 7.66 -15.41 4.28
C LEU A 252 8.72 -16.32 3.66
N CYS A 253 9.29 -15.92 2.52
CA CYS A 253 10.38 -16.65 1.89
C CYS A 253 11.58 -16.79 2.83
N GLN A 254 11.88 -15.77 3.63
CA GLN A 254 12.92 -15.85 4.65
C GLN A 254 12.61 -16.96 5.65
N ARG A 255 11.41 -17.01 6.23
CA ARG A 255 11.05 -18.09 7.17
C ARG A 255 10.99 -19.46 6.54
N LEU A 256 10.39 -19.58 5.35
CA LEU A 256 10.36 -20.83 4.60
C LEU A 256 11.80 -21.34 4.38
N SER A 257 12.69 -20.48 3.89
CA SER A 257 14.08 -20.83 3.60
C SER A 257 14.86 -21.40 4.79
N HIS A 258 14.47 -21.15 6.05
CA HIS A 258 15.17 -21.73 7.21
C HIS A 258 14.80 -23.19 7.49
N ASN A 259 13.71 -23.68 6.90
CA ASN A 259 13.30 -25.07 7.06
C ASN A 259 14.15 -25.99 6.19
N ASP A 260 14.43 -27.19 6.69
CA ASP A 260 15.16 -28.19 5.92
C ASP A 260 14.24 -28.96 4.97
N LEU A 261 14.77 -29.24 3.78
CA LEU A 261 14.13 -30.05 2.77
C LEU A 261 14.34 -31.53 3.11
N LYS A 262 13.25 -32.31 3.17
CA LYS A 262 13.36 -33.77 3.35
C LYS A 262 13.81 -34.42 2.04
N LYS A 263 14.44 -35.59 2.14
CA LYS A 263 14.92 -36.34 0.96
C LYS A 263 13.75 -36.63 0.01
N SER A 264 13.88 -36.23 -1.25
CA SER A 264 12.85 -36.41 -2.31
C SER A 264 11.49 -35.76 -2.01
N GLU A 265 11.47 -34.69 -1.20
CA GLU A 265 10.25 -33.94 -0.93
C GLU A 265 9.90 -33.02 -2.10
N ALA A 266 8.69 -33.17 -2.64
CA ALA A 266 8.16 -32.30 -3.68
C ALA A 266 7.67 -30.95 -3.12
N TRP A 267 7.55 -29.94 -3.99
CA TRP A 267 7.13 -28.57 -3.64
C TRP A 267 5.91 -28.53 -2.71
N ILE A 268 4.84 -29.22 -3.09
CA ILE A 268 3.59 -29.15 -2.35
C ILE A 268 3.70 -29.76 -0.96
N GLY A 269 4.43 -30.87 -0.82
CA GLY A 269 4.67 -31.52 0.47
C GLY A 269 5.52 -30.64 1.39
N TYR A 270 6.55 -30.00 0.85
CA TYR A 270 7.37 -29.04 1.58
C TYR A 270 6.56 -27.85 2.09
N ILE A 271 5.75 -27.25 1.22
CA ILE A 271 4.91 -26.09 1.57
C ILE A 271 3.86 -26.48 2.60
N SER A 272 3.07 -27.55 2.39
CA SER A 272 2.03 -27.97 3.33
C SER A 272 2.56 -28.19 4.74
N ARG A 273 3.76 -28.78 4.86
CA ARG A 273 4.42 -29.01 6.16
C ARG A 273 4.91 -27.74 6.85
N THR A 274 5.42 -26.77 6.09
CA THR A 274 6.19 -25.65 6.66
C THR A 274 5.43 -24.33 6.68
N ILE A 275 4.36 -24.19 5.89
CA ILE A 275 3.69 -22.91 5.65
C ILE A 275 3.02 -22.36 6.91
N LYS A 276 2.37 -23.21 7.72
CA LYS A 276 1.64 -22.78 8.92
C LYS A 276 2.56 -22.13 9.95
N SER A 277 3.68 -22.77 10.27
CA SER A 277 4.65 -22.25 11.25
C SER A 277 5.40 -21.05 10.67
N SER A 278 5.80 -21.11 9.40
CA SER A 278 6.45 -20.01 8.69
C SER A 278 5.58 -18.75 8.66
N LEU A 279 4.29 -18.89 8.32
CA LEU A 279 3.34 -17.77 8.28
C LEU A 279 3.17 -17.11 9.65
N SER A 280 3.03 -17.89 10.71
CA SER A 280 2.92 -17.35 12.08
C SER A 280 4.16 -16.53 12.45
N ASN A 281 5.35 -17.04 12.14
CA ASN A 281 6.61 -16.34 12.42
C ASN A 281 6.78 -15.09 11.55
N SER A 282 6.43 -15.16 10.27
CA SER A 282 6.51 -14.01 9.36
C SER A 282 5.53 -12.89 9.71
N ARG A 283 4.34 -13.23 10.26
CA ARG A 283 3.40 -12.24 10.81
C ARG A 283 4.02 -11.49 12.00
N GLU A 284 4.71 -12.19 12.91
CA GLU A 284 5.41 -11.54 14.02
C GLU A 284 6.61 -10.72 13.54
N ASP A 285 7.38 -11.19 12.56
CA ASP A 285 8.47 -10.41 11.96
C ASP A 285 7.97 -9.14 11.30
N TYR A 286 6.85 -9.22 10.60
CA TYR A 286 6.23 -8.05 9.97
C TYR A 286 5.77 -7.04 11.02
N LYS A 287 5.16 -7.51 12.12
CA LYS A 287 4.81 -6.65 13.27
C LYS A 287 6.06 -6.02 13.89
N ASN A 288 7.15 -6.77 14.07
CA ASN A 288 8.42 -6.24 14.55
C ASN A 288 9.02 -5.19 13.60
N HIS A 289 8.96 -5.44 12.30
CA HIS A 289 9.38 -4.47 11.28
C HIS A 289 8.58 -3.17 11.37
N LEU A 290 7.26 -3.24 11.56
CA LEU A 290 6.42 -2.05 11.78
C LEU A 290 6.82 -1.31 13.07
N LEU A 291 7.13 -2.03 14.15
CA LEU A 291 7.58 -1.44 15.42
C LEU A 291 8.95 -0.77 15.28
N VAL A 292 9.91 -1.39 14.62
CA VAL A 292 11.25 -0.81 14.36
C VAL A 292 11.11 0.47 13.54
N LYS A 293 10.37 0.43 12.43
CA LYS A 293 10.11 1.61 11.60
C LYS A 293 9.45 2.76 12.39
N THR A 294 8.55 2.42 13.30
CA THR A 294 7.92 3.40 14.21
C THR A 294 8.93 3.95 15.23
N GLY A 295 9.79 3.10 15.78
CA GLY A 295 10.85 3.48 16.71
C GLY A 295 11.89 4.42 16.07
N GLU A 296 12.31 4.13 14.84
CA GLU A 296 13.19 5.00 14.05
C GLU A 296 12.56 6.37 13.78
N LEU A 297 11.26 6.40 13.45
CA LEU A 297 10.51 7.66 13.29
C LEU A 297 10.48 8.47 14.59
N LEU A 298 10.20 7.83 15.73
CA LEU A 298 10.18 8.49 17.04
C LEU A 298 11.56 9.00 17.44
N LYS A 299 12.62 8.24 17.15
CA LYS A 299 14.00 8.66 17.37
C LYS A 299 14.34 9.88 16.51
N ALA A 300 14.00 9.85 15.23
CA ALA A 300 14.18 11.00 14.34
C ALA A 300 13.44 12.24 14.86
N ILE A 301 12.20 12.09 15.35
CA ILE A 301 11.45 13.20 15.97
C ILE A 301 12.16 13.74 17.23
N THR A 302 12.73 12.84 18.05
CA THR A 302 13.46 13.22 19.26
C THR A 302 14.74 13.98 18.92
N ASP A 303 15.49 13.51 17.94
CA ASP A 303 16.71 14.16 17.46
C ASP A 303 16.40 15.54 16.85
N ILE A 304 15.27 15.68 16.14
CA ILE A 304 14.76 16.98 15.68
C ILE A 304 14.53 17.92 16.85
N ARG A 305 13.79 17.49 17.88
CA ARG A 305 13.48 18.33 19.05
C ARG A 305 14.76 18.78 19.75
N LYS A 306 15.71 17.88 19.93
CA LYS A 306 17.00 18.17 20.54
C LYS A 306 17.77 19.21 19.72
N THR A 307 17.93 18.96 18.42
CA THR A 307 18.63 19.87 17.50
C THR A 307 17.99 21.27 17.51
N VAL A 308 16.66 21.33 17.44
CA VAL A 308 15.90 22.59 17.47
C VAL A 308 16.06 23.31 18.81
N SER A 309 16.05 22.57 19.93
CA SER A 309 16.31 23.13 21.25
C SER A 309 17.73 23.71 21.34
N ASP A 310 18.74 22.98 20.86
CA ASP A 310 20.14 23.43 20.87
C ASP A 310 20.34 24.68 20.00
N GLU A 311 19.73 24.73 18.81
CA GLU A 311 19.75 25.91 17.94
C GLU A 311 19.04 27.12 18.59
N THR A 312 17.89 26.89 19.22
CA THR A 312 17.12 27.91 19.94
C THR A 312 17.94 28.48 21.10
N ASN A 313 18.56 27.62 21.90
CA ASN A 313 19.42 28.00 23.02
C ASN A 313 20.62 28.82 22.55
N LYS A 314 21.26 28.46 21.43
CA LYS A 314 22.35 29.27 20.84
C LYS A 314 21.88 30.68 20.45
N ILE A 315 20.66 30.84 19.94
CA ILE A 315 20.10 32.17 19.62
C ILE A 315 19.84 32.96 20.91
N ILE A 316 19.30 32.31 21.95
CA ILE A 316 19.07 32.93 23.27
C ILE A 316 20.41 33.37 23.89
N GLU A 317 21.44 32.53 23.83
CA GLU A 317 22.80 32.87 24.28
C GLU A 317 23.36 34.10 23.57
N LYS A 318 23.19 34.21 22.24
CA LYS A 318 23.60 35.41 21.48
C LYS A 318 22.79 36.65 21.86
N THR A 319 21.52 36.47 22.22
CA THR A 319 20.64 37.55 22.71
C THR A 319 21.12 38.05 24.08
N SER A 320 21.43 37.13 24.98
CA SER A 320 21.99 37.43 26.31
C SER A 320 23.34 38.12 26.19
N ALA A 321 24.24 37.60 25.34
CA ALA A 321 25.54 38.21 25.08
C ALA A 321 25.43 39.64 24.53
N LEU A 322 24.44 39.91 23.66
CA LEU A 322 24.16 41.27 23.17
C LEU A 322 23.73 42.21 24.30
N THR A 323 22.91 41.72 25.23
CA THR A 323 22.46 42.48 26.41
C THR A 323 23.62 42.76 27.37
N SER A 324 24.46 41.76 27.64
CA SER A 324 25.66 41.92 28.46
C SER A 324 26.67 42.89 27.84
N ALA A 325 26.82 42.87 26.51
CA ALA A 325 27.65 43.84 25.80
C ALA A 325 27.13 45.27 25.97
N LEU A 326 25.82 45.50 25.86
CA LEU A 326 25.20 46.79 26.14
C LEU A 326 25.50 47.28 27.57
N LEU A 327 25.31 46.43 28.58
CA LEU A 327 25.53 46.81 29.98
C LEU A 327 27.00 47.16 30.25
N ARG A 328 27.93 46.37 29.69
CA ARG A 328 29.36 46.64 29.76
C ARG A 328 29.68 47.99 29.12
N ASP A 329 29.17 48.23 27.91
CA ASP A 329 29.44 49.45 27.15
C ASP A 329 28.82 50.69 27.81
N ALA A 330 27.61 50.58 28.38
CA ALA A 330 26.97 51.63 29.18
C ALA A 330 27.77 51.96 30.46
N SER A 331 28.32 50.93 31.12
CA SER A 331 29.18 51.11 32.31
C SER A 331 30.45 51.87 31.95
N ILE A 332 31.10 51.52 30.83
CA ILE A 332 32.26 52.24 30.31
C ILE A 332 31.90 53.71 30.03
N ALA A 333 30.78 53.96 29.36
CA ALA A 333 30.33 55.33 29.06
C ALA A 333 30.10 56.16 30.34
N PHE A 334 29.48 55.57 31.38
CA PHE A 334 29.25 56.24 32.66
C PHE A 334 30.54 56.56 33.40
N VAL A 335 31.49 55.62 33.44
CA VAL A 335 32.83 55.83 34.05
C VAL A 335 33.58 56.94 33.32
N VAL A 336 33.59 56.94 31.98
CA VAL A 336 34.27 57.99 31.21
C VAL A 336 33.61 59.36 31.43
N ALA A 337 32.28 59.43 31.47
CA ALA A 337 31.56 60.69 31.70
C ALA A 337 31.83 61.28 33.10
N THR A 338 31.81 60.45 34.15
CA THR A 338 32.11 60.87 35.53
C THR A 338 33.57 61.26 35.72
N LEU A 339 34.50 60.50 35.12
CA LEU A 339 35.92 60.81 35.12
C LEU A 339 36.20 62.14 34.42
N ARG A 340 35.58 62.39 33.26
CA ARG A 340 35.64 63.69 32.57
C ARG A 340 35.19 64.81 33.49
N GLN A 341 33.99 64.69 34.09
CA GLN A 341 33.44 65.75 34.95
C GLN A 341 34.38 66.09 36.11
N THR A 342 34.99 65.06 36.71
CA THR A 342 35.95 65.21 37.81
C THR A 342 37.25 65.89 37.36
N LEU A 343 37.79 65.50 36.21
CA LEU A 343 39.06 66.03 35.68
C LEU A 343 38.94 67.48 35.21
N VAL A 344 37.81 67.84 34.60
CA VAL A 344 37.51 69.21 34.18
C VAL A 344 37.27 70.10 35.40
N ALA A 345 36.49 69.64 36.39
CA ALA A 345 36.22 70.40 37.62
C ALA A 345 37.50 70.70 38.43
N LYS A 346 38.50 69.81 38.37
CA LYS A 346 39.80 69.99 39.03
C LYS A 346 40.85 70.71 38.17
N SER A 347 40.50 71.19 36.97
CA SER A 347 41.41 71.85 36.01
C SER A 347 42.67 71.05 35.64
N ILE A 348 42.64 69.72 35.78
CA ILE A 348 43.80 68.84 35.55
C ILE A 348 44.06 68.68 34.04
N ILE A 349 43.00 68.81 33.22
CA ILE A 349 43.03 68.57 31.76
C ILE A 349 42.37 69.74 31.04
N SER A 350 42.90 70.11 29.86
CA SER A 350 42.29 71.10 28.96
C SER A 350 40.93 70.63 28.44
N LYS A 351 40.02 71.57 28.18
CA LYS A 351 38.69 71.29 27.60
C LYS A 351 38.79 70.55 26.25
N GLU A 352 39.84 70.79 25.47
CA GLU A 352 40.07 70.14 24.18
C GLU A 352 40.37 68.64 24.33
N SER A 353 41.26 68.27 25.26
CA SER A 353 41.59 66.86 25.53
C SER A 353 40.46 66.11 26.22
N ALA A 354 39.62 66.79 27.01
CA ALA A 354 38.39 66.23 27.55
C ALA A 354 37.35 65.91 26.45
N SER A 355 37.30 66.70 25.38
CA SER A 355 36.40 66.48 24.24
C SER A 355 36.84 65.27 23.39
N PHE A 356 38.16 65.05 23.26
CA PHE A 356 38.69 63.86 22.58
C PHE A 356 38.25 62.55 23.23
N LEU A 357 38.18 62.48 24.57
CA LEU A 357 37.70 61.29 25.30
C LEU A 357 36.23 60.94 24.99
N LEU A 358 35.37 61.95 24.81
CA LEU A 358 33.97 61.74 24.44
C LEU A 358 33.82 61.23 23.01
N VAL A 359 34.58 61.82 22.07
CA VAL A 359 34.59 61.36 20.66
C VAL A 359 35.09 59.92 20.58
N ALA A 360 36.17 59.59 21.27
CA ALA A 360 36.69 58.22 21.33
C ALA A 360 35.66 57.22 21.89
N THR A 361 34.91 57.62 22.94
CA THR A 361 33.85 56.79 23.53
C THR A 361 32.67 56.60 22.58
N ALA A 362 32.23 57.65 21.89
CA ALA A 362 31.15 57.55 20.89
C ALA A 362 31.54 56.64 19.72
N VAL A 363 32.77 56.75 19.22
CA VAL A 363 33.32 55.87 18.16
C VAL A 363 33.41 54.42 18.65
N TRP A 364 33.84 54.20 19.89
CA TRP A 364 33.86 52.86 20.50
C TRP A 364 32.46 52.23 20.56
N LEU A 365 31.48 52.97 21.09
CA LEU A 365 30.09 52.50 21.18
C LEU A 365 29.52 52.15 19.80
N ALA A 366 29.72 53.02 18.81
CA ALA A 366 29.29 52.78 17.43
C ALA A 366 29.95 51.53 16.83
N THR A 367 31.26 51.35 17.04
CA THR A 367 31.99 50.19 16.53
C THR A 367 31.53 48.89 17.21
N SER A 368 31.30 48.92 18.53
CA SER A 368 30.86 47.77 19.33
C SER A 368 29.50 47.23 18.87
N ILE A 369 28.50 48.11 18.69
CA ILE A 369 27.16 47.69 18.26
C ILE A 369 27.14 47.18 16.81
N LEU A 370 27.91 47.83 15.92
CA LEU A 370 28.02 47.42 14.52
C LEU A 370 28.66 46.03 14.40
N LEU A 371 29.79 45.81 15.08
CA LEU A 371 30.52 44.55 15.01
C LEU A 371 29.71 43.39 15.60
N THR A 372 29.14 43.59 16.79
CA THR A 372 28.33 42.57 17.48
C THR A 372 27.05 42.27 16.68
N GLY A 373 26.40 43.30 16.15
CA GLY A 373 25.22 43.15 15.31
C GLY A 373 25.50 42.41 14.01
N TYR A 374 26.64 42.69 13.37
CA TYR A 374 27.06 42.03 12.13
C TYR A 374 27.37 40.54 12.34
N GLN A 375 28.14 40.22 13.38
CA GLN A 375 28.48 38.83 13.71
C GLN A 375 27.23 37.98 13.99
N ASN A 376 26.30 38.50 14.80
CA ASN A 376 25.06 37.81 15.10
C ASN A 376 24.16 37.63 13.86
N LYS A 377 24.12 38.64 12.97
CA LYS A 377 23.37 38.55 11.71
C LYS A 377 23.92 37.46 10.78
N ILE A 378 25.24 37.35 10.67
CA ILE A 378 25.87 36.26 9.90
C ILE A 378 25.52 34.91 10.53
N PHE A 379 25.68 34.77 11.85
CA PHE A 379 25.38 33.53 12.55
C PHE A 379 23.94 33.06 12.30
N ILE A 380 22.95 33.94 12.54
CA ILE A 380 21.53 33.62 12.33
C ILE A 380 21.25 33.26 10.87
N ARG A 381 21.84 33.99 9.90
CA ARG A 381 21.68 33.69 8.47
C ARG A 381 22.24 32.31 8.12
N THR A 382 23.40 31.95 8.65
CA THR A 382 24.02 30.64 8.44
C THR A 382 23.17 29.53 9.03
N GLN A 383 22.63 29.71 10.25
CA GLN A 383 21.73 28.73 10.87
C GLN A 383 20.45 28.52 10.05
N ILE A 384 19.82 29.60 9.57
CA ILE A 384 18.64 29.51 8.71
C ILE A 384 18.94 28.73 7.42
N ARG A 385 20.12 28.93 6.82
CA ARG A 385 20.53 28.22 5.61
C ARG A 385 20.79 26.74 5.87
N PHE A 386 21.54 26.41 6.92
CA PHE A 386 21.79 25.04 7.35
C PHE A 386 20.47 24.29 7.56
N ARG A 387 19.53 24.91 8.28
CA ARG A 387 18.20 24.33 8.54
C ARG A 387 17.39 24.07 7.27
N ARG A 388 17.42 24.97 6.28
CA ARG A 388 16.70 24.75 5.01
C ARG A 388 17.20 23.47 4.34
N ASN A 389 18.51 23.24 4.33
CA ASN A 389 19.10 22.04 3.75
C ASN A 389 18.77 20.79 4.57
N TRP A 390 18.89 20.87 5.90
CA TRP A 390 18.54 19.76 6.79
C TRP A 390 17.06 19.38 6.70
N SER A 391 16.14 20.35 6.69
CA SER A 391 14.69 20.09 6.63
C SER A 391 14.23 19.38 5.35
N LYS A 392 14.95 19.57 4.23
CA LYS A 392 14.67 18.86 2.97
C LYS A 392 14.98 17.36 3.06
N GLY A 393 15.96 16.97 3.87
CA GLY A 393 16.28 15.56 4.08
C GLY A 393 15.22 14.82 4.90
N LEU A 394 14.51 15.53 5.78
CA LEU A 394 13.54 14.94 6.71
C LEU A 394 12.08 14.99 6.23
N SER A 395 11.78 15.79 5.21
CA SER A 395 10.41 15.91 4.67
C SER A 395 9.88 14.62 4.03
N SER A 396 10.75 13.65 3.73
CA SER A 396 10.35 12.32 3.26
C SER A 396 9.83 11.40 4.38
N LEU A 397 10.22 11.67 5.64
CA LEU A 397 9.93 10.80 6.79
C LEU A 397 8.76 11.32 7.64
N ILE A 398 8.59 12.64 7.70
CA ILE A 398 7.60 13.29 8.58
C ILE A 398 6.70 14.21 7.75
N PRO A 399 5.37 14.15 7.93
CA PRO A 399 4.46 15.08 7.27
C PRO A 399 4.83 16.55 7.53
N GLU A 400 4.81 17.38 6.48
CA GLU A 400 5.25 18.79 6.53
C GLU A 400 4.57 19.60 7.64
N ARG A 401 3.33 19.28 8.00
CA ARG A 401 2.58 19.92 9.09
C ARG A 401 3.24 19.70 10.47
N GLU A 402 3.65 18.47 10.75
CA GLU A 402 4.31 18.11 12.02
C GLU A 402 5.73 18.66 12.04
N LEU A 403 6.43 18.57 10.90
CA LEU A 403 7.76 19.14 10.75
C LEU A 403 7.75 20.66 11.02
N LYS A 404 6.77 21.40 10.50
CA LYS A 404 6.61 22.84 10.75
C LYS A 404 6.37 23.15 12.23
N LYS A 405 5.53 22.36 12.91
CA LYS A 405 5.21 22.54 14.33
C LYS A 405 6.44 22.31 15.22
N ILE A 406 7.22 21.27 14.96
CA ILE A 406 8.33 20.85 15.81
C ILE A 406 9.61 21.64 15.52
N SER A 407 9.84 22.09 14.28
CA SER A 407 11.11 22.72 13.89
C SER A 407 11.02 24.21 13.56
N ARG A 408 10.00 24.65 12.80
CA ARG A 408 9.98 26.02 12.24
C ARG A 408 9.49 27.04 13.25
N ARG A 409 8.48 26.69 14.05
CA ARG A 409 7.84 27.63 14.98
C ARG A 409 8.77 28.08 16.13
N PRO A 410 9.45 27.19 16.88
CA PRO A 410 10.28 27.61 18.01
C PRO A 410 11.44 28.53 17.60
N ILE A 411 12.11 28.22 16.50
CA ILE A 411 13.24 29.04 16.03
C ILE A 411 12.76 30.36 15.45
N ARG A 412 11.60 30.40 14.76
CA ARG A 412 11.04 31.66 14.30
C ARG A 412 10.76 32.58 15.49
N GLU A 413 10.14 32.06 16.54
CA GLU A 413 9.88 32.82 17.77
C GLU A 413 11.19 33.30 18.42
N ALA A 414 12.25 32.47 18.44
CA ALA A 414 13.57 32.88 18.95
C ALA A 414 14.24 33.98 18.12
N VAL A 415 14.17 33.90 16.78
CA VAL A 415 14.71 34.93 15.88
C VAL A 415 13.91 36.23 15.97
N GLU A 416 12.58 36.15 16.07
CA GLU A 416 11.71 37.30 16.28
C GLU A 416 12.02 37.99 17.61
N ASN A 417 12.19 37.23 18.70
CA ASN A 417 12.59 37.77 20.00
C ASN A 417 13.98 38.41 19.96
N TYR A 418 14.96 37.79 19.31
CA TYR A 418 16.27 38.40 19.08
C TYR A 418 16.13 39.74 18.34
N GLY A 419 15.31 39.80 17.29
CA GLY A 419 15.08 41.03 16.53
C GLY A 419 14.45 42.15 17.37
N ARG A 420 13.45 41.82 18.19
CA ARG A 420 12.83 42.77 19.12
C ARG A 420 13.83 43.32 20.12
N ILE A 421 14.61 42.45 20.77
CA ILE A 421 15.63 42.84 21.75
C ILE A 421 16.73 43.67 21.08
N LYS A 422 17.18 43.28 19.88
CA LYS A 422 18.15 44.04 19.11
C LYS A 422 17.66 45.46 18.81
N ASN A 423 16.41 45.65 18.40
CA ASN A 423 15.87 46.98 18.11
C ASN A 423 15.85 47.87 19.36
N VAL A 424 15.52 47.31 20.53
CA VAL A 424 15.58 48.03 21.81
C VAL A 424 17.02 48.42 22.15
N ILE A 425 17.97 47.50 21.99
CA ILE A 425 19.39 47.75 22.25
C ILE A 425 19.93 48.82 21.28
N ASP A 426 19.64 48.72 19.99
CA ASP A 426 20.05 49.72 18.98
C ASP A 426 19.48 51.12 19.33
N PHE A 427 18.24 51.20 19.83
CA PHE A 427 17.66 52.45 20.33
C PHE A 427 18.40 53.00 21.56
N ILE A 428 18.73 52.16 22.54
CA ILE A 428 19.49 52.57 23.73
C ILE A 428 20.89 53.09 23.33
N TYR A 429 21.59 52.40 22.43
CA TYR A 429 22.89 52.88 21.91
C TYR A 429 22.75 54.23 21.20
N ALA A 430 21.70 54.42 20.38
CA ALA A 430 21.45 55.70 19.71
C ALA A 430 21.23 56.85 20.72
N VAL A 431 20.45 56.60 21.78
CA VAL A 431 20.24 57.58 22.86
C VAL A 431 21.54 57.87 23.61
N LEU A 432 22.32 56.85 23.97
CA LEU A 432 23.62 57.03 24.66
C LEU A 432 24.60 57.86 23.82
N ILE A 433 24.71 57.57 22.53
CA ILE A 433 25.56 58.33 21.61
C ILE A 433 25.06 59.77 21.48
N LEU A 434 23.75 59.99 21.37
CA LEU A 434 23.16 61.33 21.31
C LEU A 434 23.44 62.13 22.59
N VAL A 435 23.31 61.51 23.76
CA VAL A 435 23.64 62.14 25.04
C VAL A 435 25.12 62.53 25.08
N ILE A 436 26.03 61.65 24.67
CA ILE A 436 27.48 61.94 24.61
C ILE A 436 27.77 63.10 23.64
N LEU A 437 27.14 63.14 22.47
CA LEU A 437 27.28 64.22 21.50
C LEU A 437 26.71 65.54 22.04
N SER A 438 25.58 65.51 22.73
CA SER A 438 25.00 66.71 23.37
C SER A 438 25.92 67.27 24.46
N MET A 439 26.57 66.41 25.26
CA MET A 439 27.56 66.81 26.26
C MET A 439 28.82 67.44 25.66
N LEU A 440 29.12 67.14 24.39
CA LEU A 440 30.20 67.77 23.63
C LEU A 440 29.79 69.16 23.15
N VAL A 441 28.56 69.34 22.68
CA VAL A 441 28.05 70.63 22.16
C VAL A 441 27.74 71.63 23.28
N PHE A 442 27.08 71.19 24.35
CA PHE A 442 26.63 72.07 25.45
C PHE A 442 27.63 72.18 26.62
N GLY A 443 28.64 71.30 26.66
CA GLY A 443 29.67 71.29 27.71
C GLY A 443 31.01 71.92 27.29
N GLY A 444 31.02 72.69 26.20
CA GLY A 444 32.16 73.52 25.75
C GLY A 444 32.41 74.72 26.63
#